data_AF-A0A846MJJ6-F1
#
_entry.id   AF-A0A846MJJ6-F1
#
_cell.length_a   1.000
_cell.length_b   1.000
_cell.length_c   1.000
_cell.angle_alpha   90.00
_cell.angle_beta   90.00
_cell.angle_gamma   90.00
#
_symmetry.space_group_name_H-M   'P 1'
#
loop_
_entity.id
_entity.type
_entity.pdbx_description
1 polymer ?
#
loop_
_entity_poly.entity_id
_entity_poly.type
_entity_poly.pdbx_seq_one_letter_code
_entity_poly.pdbx_strand_id
1 'polypeptide(L)'
;MFLLALAIYRVFQRRVRQFITPEHPLKGPGGRKLTRPTGQAIFQLFQYVNVVLFKLPDGRIQRSLDRSLTPDQRRILQGLGMDESIYV
;
A
#
# COMPACT_ATOMS: atom_id res chain seq x y z
N MET A 1 -14.55 -6.08 17.97
CA MET A 1 -13.34 -5.79 17.14
C MET A 1 -13.62 -5.06 15.82
N PHE A 2 -14.85 -5.04 15.28
CA PHE A 2 -15.15 -4.42 13.97
C PHE A 2 -14.95 -2.88 13.93
N LEU A 3 -15.30 -2.18 15.01
CA LEU A 3 -15.20 -0.72 15.08
C LEU A 3 -13.76 -0.20 14.99
N LEU A 4 -12.80 -0.91 15.60
CA LEU A 4 -11.39 -0.57 15.52
C LEU A 4 -10.86 -0.73 14.09
N ALA A 5 -11.20 -1.82 13.42
CA ALA A 5 -10.83 -2.04 12.01
C ALA A 5 -11.40 -0.95 11.11
N LEU A 6 -12.67 -0.55 11.30
CA LEU A 6 -13.30 0.54 10.56
C LEU A 6 -12.64 1.90 10.85
N ALA A 7 -12.23 2.15 12.10
CA ALA A 7 -11.51 3.36 12.48
C ALA A 7 -10.15 3.42 11.78
N ILE A 8 -9.36 2.34 11.82
CA ILE A 8 -8.08 2.23 11.11
C ILE A 8 -8.30 2.45 9.61
N TYR A 9 -9.29 1.78 9.02
CA TYR A 9 -9.65 1.95 7.62
C TYR A 9 -9.92 3.42 7.25
N ARG A 10 -10.72 4.12 8.06
CA ARG A 10 -11.06 5.54 7.85
C ARG A 10 -9.84 6.44 7.97
N VAL A 11 -8.97 6.19 8.94
CA VAL A 11 -7.73 6.96 9.16
C VAL A 11 -6.78 6.79 7.98
N PHE A 12 -6.56 5.54 7.53
CA PHE A 12 -5.74 5.25 6.36
C PHE A 12 -6.29 5.95 5.12
N GLN A 13 -7.58 5.79 4.81
CA GLN A 13 -8.19 6.46 3.67
C GLN A 13 -8.06 7.99 3.74
N ARG A 14 -8.24 8.58 4.93
CA ARG A 14 -8.11 10.03 5.13
C ARG A 14 -6.68 10.50 4.88
N ARG A 15 -5.68 9.84 5.46
CA ARG A 15 -4.25 10.12 5.22
C ARG A 15 -3.94 10.02 3.74
N VAL A 16 -4.39 8.94 3.09
CA VAL A 16 -4.17 8.72 1.66
C VAL A 16 -4.71 9.84 0.78
N ARG A 17 -5.91 10.32 1.09
CA ARG A 17 -6.53 11.43 0.34
C ARG A 17 -5.86 12.77 0.53
N GLN A 18 -5.08 12.99 1.60
CA GLN A 18 -4.44 14.29 1.84
C GLN A 18 -3.31 14.58 0.84
N PHE A 19 -2.67 13.56 0.30
CA PHE A 19 -1.55 13.72 -0.65
C PHE A 19 -1.91 13.37 -2.10
N ILE A 20 -3.17 13.01 -2.35
CA ILE A 20 -3.69 12.78 -3.70
C ILE A 20 -4.44 14.03 -4.11
N THR A 21 -3.92 14.70 -5.11
CA THR A 21 -4.52 15.92 -5.64
C THR A 21 -4.97 15.71 -7.08
N PRO A 22 -5.84 16.57 -7.62
CA PRO A 22 -6.22 16.51 -9.04
C PRO A 22 -5.02 16.60 -10.00
N GLU A 23 -3.97 17.33 -9.61
CA GLU A 23 -2.74 17.50 -10.40
C GLU A 23 -1.86 16.24 -10.33
N HIS A 24 -1.92 15.51 -9.22
CA HIS A 24 -1.15 14.28 -9.00
C HIS A 24 -2.09 13.14 -8.55
N PRO A 25 -2.98 12.63 -9.43
CA PRO A 25 -3.89 11.55 -9.10
C PRO A 25 -3.12 10.23 -8.93
N LEU A 26 -3.71 9.26 -8.21
CA LEU A 26 -3.24 7.87 -8.29
C LEU A 26 -3.67 7.25 -9.62
N LYS A 27 -2.87 6.34 -10.16
CA LYS A 27 -3.27 5.51 -11.29
C LYS A 27 -3.88 4.22 -10.76
N GLY A 28 -5.19 4.08 -10.96
CA GLY A 28 -5.91 2.85 -10.72
C GLY A 28 -5.69 1.81 -11.84
N PRO A 29 -6.29 0.62 -11.68
CA PRO A 29 -6.31 -0.42 -12.71
C PRO A 29 -6.77 0.13 -14.07
N GLY A 30 -6.08 -0.28 -15.13
CA GLY A 30 -6.40 0.17 -16.50
C GLY A 30 -6.10 1.66 -16.76
N GLY A 31 -5.25 2.31 -15.96
CA GLY A 31 -4.82 3.70 -16.18
C GLY A 31 -5.82 4.76 -15.74
N ARG A 32 -6.88 4.38 -15.02
CA ARG A 32 -7.89 5.32 -14.51
C ARG A 32 -7.27 6.28 -13.50
N LYS A 33 -7.50 7.58 -13.67
CA LYS A 33 -7.06 8.60 -12.70
C LYS A 33 -8.00 8.59 -11.49
N LEU A 34 -7.44 8.34 -10.31
CA LEU A 34 -8.15 8.33 -9.03
C LEU A 34 -7.77 9.59 -8.24
N THR A 35 -8.67 10.57 -8.21
CA THR A 35 -8.47 11.85 -7.49
C THR A 35 -8.99 11.82 -6.05
N ARG A 36 -9.90 10.90 -5.74
CA ARG A 36 -10.43 10.65 -4.38
C ARG A 36 -10.64 9.15 -4.15
N PRO A 37 -9.56 8.35 -4.02
CA PRO A 37 -9.71 6.91 -3.94
C PRO A 37 -10.47 6.49 -2.68
N THR A 38 -11.24 5.42 -2.78
CA THR A 38 -11.79 4.70 -1.62
C THR A 38 -10.69 3.82 -1.00
N GLY A 39 -10.84 3.45 0.27
CA GLY A 39 -9.92 2.48 0.90
C GLY A 39 -9.85 1.17 0.12
N GLN A 40 -10.97 0.70 -0.45
CA GLN A 40 -10.97 -0.46 -1.34
C GLN A 40 -10.08 -0.26 -2.58
N ALA A 41 -10.18 0.89 -3.27
CA ALA A 41 -9.32 1.17 -4.42
C ALA A 41 -7.84 1.26 -4.02
N ILE A 42 -7.55 1.77 -2.82
CA ILE A 42 -6.19 1.78 -2.26
C ILE A 42 -5.70 0.36 -2.03
N PHE A 43 -6.48 -0.51 -1.39
CA PHE A 43 -6.06 -1.90 -1.13
C PHE A 43 -5.93 -2.75 -2.38
N GLN A 44 -6.75 -2.52 -3.40
CA GLN A 44 -6.61 -3.18 -4.70
C GLN A 44 -5.23 -2.94 -5.32
N LEU A 45 -4.62 -1.77 -5.10
CA LEU A 45 -3.26 -1.50 -5.57
C LEU A 45 -2.21 -2.39 -4.89
N PHE A 46 -2.48 -2.88 -3.68
CA PHE A 46 -1.56 -3.75 -2.93
C PHE A 46 -1.90 -5.23 -3.02
N GLN A 47 -3.04 -5.61 -3.62
CA GLN A 47 -3.50 -7.00 -3.72
C GLN A 47 -2.50 -7.93 -4.40
N TYR A 48 -1.67 -7.39 -5.30
CA TYR A 48 -0.66 -8.14 -6.05
C TYR A 48 0.77 -7.95 -5.53
N VAL A 49 0.94 -7.34 -4.35
CA VAL A 49 2.25 -7.26 -3.69
C VAL A 49 2.51 -8.61 -3.04
N ASN A 50 3.42 -9.38 -3.64
CA ASN A 50 3.84 -10.69 -3.13
C ASN A 50 5.11 -10.53 -2.30
N VAL A 51 5.06 -11.02 -1.05
CA VAL A 51 6.21 -11.12 -0.16
C VAL A 51 6.66 -12.58 -0.13
N VAL A 52 7.87 -12.83 -0.61
CA VAL A 52 8.52 -14.15 -0.61
C VAL A 52 9.26 -14.33 0.71
N LEU A 53 9.10 -15.52 1.30
CA LEU A 53 9.77 -15.90 2.54
C LEU A 53 10.85 -16.93 2.24
N PHE A 54 12.11 -16.59 2.51
CA PHE A 54 13.23 -17.52 2.45
C PHE A 54 13.55 -18.01 3.85
N LYS A 55 13.40 -19.32 4.08
CA LYS A 55 13.88 -19.98 5.30
C LYS A 55 15.34 -20.37 5.10
N LEU A 56 16.24 -19.74 5.82
CA LEU A 56 17.65 -20.04 5.76
C LEU A 56 17.97 -21.33 6.56
N PRO A 57 19.09 -22.01 6.26
CA PRO A 57 19.50 -23.23 6.98
C PRO A 57 19.68 -23.05 8.48
N ASP A 58 19.93 -21.82 8.95
CA ASP A 58 20.07 -21.45 10.35
C ASP A 58 18.72 -21.12 11.05
N GLY A 59 17.60 -21.32 10.35
CA GLY A 59 16.26 -21.06 10.86
C GLY A 59 15.80 -19.60 10.75
N ARG A 60 16.63 -18.67 10.24
CA ARG A 60 16.21 -17.29 10.01
C ARG A 60 15.23 -17.22 8.84
N ILE A 61 14.26 -16.30 8.93
CA ILE A 61 13.33 -15.98 7.85
C ILE A 61 13.75 -14.65 7.25
N GLN A 62 14.13 -14.66 5.98
CA GLN A 62 14.33 -13.44 5.21
C GLN A 62 13.08 -13.18 4.38
N ARG A 63 12.54 -11.96 4.46
CA ARG A 63 11.45 -11.54 3.59
C ARG A 63 12.02 -10.72 2.44
N SER A 64 11.43 -10.87 1.28
CA SER A 64 11.73 -10.03 0.13
C SER A 64 10.46 -9.82 -0.66
N LEU A 65 10.38 -8.68 -1.34
CA LEU A 65 9.39 -8.51 -2.38
C LEU A 65 9.76 -9.37 -3.59
N ASP A 66 8.77 -10.02 -4.18
CA ASP A 66 8.92 -10.72 -5.48
C ASP A 66 9.24 -9.71 -6.61
N ARG A 67 8.67 -8.50 -6.51
CA ARG A 67 8.87 -7.39 -7.45
C ARG A 67 8.91 -6.07 -6.69
N SER A 68 9.69 -5.12 -7.18
CA SER A 68 9.71 -3.76 -6.63
C SER A 68 8.33 -3.12 -6.65
N LEU A 69 8.03 -2.29 -5.65
CA LEU A 69 6.78 -1.57 -5.61
C LEU A 69 6.66 -0.56 -6.76
N THR A 70 5.47 -0.48 -7.32
CA THR A 70 5.12 0.55 -8.31
C THR A 70 5.24 1.95 -7.69
N PRO A 71 5.44 3.00 -8.50
CA PRO A 71 5.53 4.37 -7.99
C PRO A 71 4.32 4.79 -7.14
N ASP A 72 3.12 4.35 -7.51
CA ASP A 72 1.90 4.66 -6.75
C ASP A 72 1.81 3.90 -5.43
N GLN A 73 2.26 2.63 -5.37
CA GLN A 73 2.37 1.89 -4.12
C GLN A 73 3.34 2.57 -3.15
N ARG A 74 4.53 2.95 -3.63
CA ARG A 74 5.52 3.72 -2.83
C ARG A 74 4.95 5.03 -2.32
N ARG A 75 4.29 5.80 -3.20
CA ARG A 75 3.69 7.09 -2.84
C ARG A 75 2.61 6.93 -1.77
N ILE A 76 1.83 5.85 -1.83
CA ILE A 76 0.84 5.53 -0.79
C ILE A 76 1.51 5.22 0.54
N LEU A 77 2.57 4.40 0.55
CA LEU A 77 3.33 4.10 1.78
C LEU A 77 3.93 5.36 2.39
N GLN A 78 4.59 6.18 1.57
CA GLN A 78 5.18 7.45 2.02
C GLN A 78 4.15 8.37 2.66
N GLY A 79 2.98 8.51 2.04
CA GLY A 79 1.93 9.34 2.60
C GLY A 79 1.24 8.74 3.84
N LEU A 80 1.44 7.46 4.10
CA LEU A 80 1.13 6.81 5.38
C LEU A 80 2.27 6.92 6.41
N GLY A 81 3.42 7.51 6.04
CA GLY A 81 4.61 7.58 6.87
C GLY A 81 5.38 6.25 6.97
N MET A 82 5.22 5.39 5.97
CA MET A 82 5.86 4.07 5.88
C MET A 82 6.77 4.01 4.66
N ASP A 83 7.73 3.08 4.70
CA ASP A 83 8.59 2.74 3.57
C ASP A 83 8.49 1.25 3.22
N GLU A 84 9.25 0.79 2.22
CA GLU A 84 9.17 -0.59 1.74
C GLU A 84 9.65 -1.63 2.78
N SER A 85 10.40 -1.19 3.80
CA SER A 85 10.88 -2.04 4.89
C SER A 85 9.78 -2.74 5.67
N ILE A 86 8.52 -2.27 5.60
CA ILE A 86 7.39 -2.97 6.22
C ILE A 86 7.19 -4.39 5.66
N TYR A 87 7.75 -4.68 4.48
CA TYR A 87 7.65 -5.98 3.80
C TYR A 87 8.92 -6.83 3.90
N VAL A 88 10.04 -6.27 4.38
CA VAL A 88 11.39 -6.88 4.34
C VAL A 88 11.83 -7.30 5.74
#